data_AF-A0A524QID7-F1
#
_entry.id   AF-A0A524QID7-F1
#
_cell.length_a   1.000
_cell.length_b   1.000
_cell.length_c   1.000
_cell.angle_alpha   90.00
_cell.angle_beta   90.00
_cell.angle_gamma   90.00
#
_symmetry.space_group_name_H-M   'P 1'
#
loop_
_entity.id
_entity.type
_entity.pdbx_description
1 polymer ?
#
loop_
_entity_poly.entity_id
_entity_poly.type
_entity_poly.pdbx_seq_one_letter_code
_entity_poly.pdbx_strand_id
1 'polypeptide(L)'
;MGLLLFISGQEIIIILVIVLVLFGADKLPDIAKTMGHGMREIRKATDEIKNEIENSTREVRDDFNEVAGSVRKDINDVTESVQKEFNAAAGEVDREIKDVTDEINKGMK
;
A
#
# COMPACT_ATOMS: atom_id res chain seq x y z
N MET A 1 14.51 8.97 -40.56
CA MET A 1 13.50 8.95 -39.48
C MET A 1 13.09 10.38 -39.15
N GLY A 2 12.34 11.07 -40.03
CA GLY A 2 12.05 12.50 -39.86
C GLY A 2 10.83 13.00 -40.64
N LEU A 3 9.91 12.12 -41.03
CA LEU A 3 8.71 12.48 -41.79
C LEU A 3 7.48 12.69 -40.91
N LEU A 4 7.45 12.17 -39.67
CA LEU A 4 6.26 12.24 -38.81
C LEU A 4 6.09 13.59 -38.09
N LEU A 5 7.16 14.39 -37.94
CA LEU A 5 7.13 15.66 -37.19
C LEU A 5 6.82 16.90 -38.05
N PHE A 6 6.79 16.77 -39.39
CA PHE A 6 6.46 17.85 -40.32
C PHE A 6 5.09 17.67 -40.99
N ILE A 7 4.25 16.78 -40.46
CA ILE A 7 2.90 16.57 -41.00
C ILE A 7 2.06 17.84 -40.76
N SER A 8 2.02 18.67 -41.80
CA SER A 8 1.07 19.76 -41.95
C SER A 8 -0.34 19.19 -42.12
N GLY A 9 -1.38 19.99 -41.84
CA GLY A 9 -2.77 19.53 -41.98
C GLY A 9 -3.13 18.98 -43.37
N GLN A 10 -2.41 19.41 -44.41
CA GLN A 10 -2.59 18.92 -45.78
C GLN A 10 -2.15 17.46 -45.95
N GLU A 11 -1.07 17.03 -45.30
CA GLU A 11 -0.58 15.65 -45.40
C GLU A 11 -1.50 14.68 -44.65
N ILE A 12 -2.11 15.12 -43.53
CA ILE A 12 -3.16 14.35 -42.84
C ILE A 12 -4.35 14.10 -43.77
N ILE A 13 -4.79 15.13 -44.52
CA ILE A 13 -5.90 15.00 -45.48
C ILE A 13 -5.55 13.99 -46.58
N ILE A 14 -4.33 14.04 -47.13
CA ILE A 14 -3.88 13.10 -48.17
C ILE A 14 -3.90 11.66 -47.65
N ILE A 15 -3.38 11.43 -46.44
CA ILE A 15 -3.39 10.10 -45.82
C ILE A 15 -4.84 9.64 -45.58
N LEU A 16 -5.71 10.51 -45.08
CA LEU A 16 -7.14 10.23 -44.92
C LEU A 16 -7.79 9.79 -46.24
N VAL A 17 -7.54 10.51 -47.34
CA VAL A 17 -8.07 10.13 -48.66
C VAL A 17 -7.57 8.76 -49.09
N ILE A 18 -6.28 8.46 -48.93
CA ILE A 18 -5.72 7.15 -49.25
C ILE A 18 -6.41 6.05 -48.43
N VAL A 19 -6.56 6.24 -47.12
CA VAL A 19 -7.25 5.30 -46.23
C VAL A 19 -8.72 5.12 -46.64
N LEU A 20 -9.41 6.20 -46.98
CA LEU A 20 -10.80 6.16 -47.46
C LEU A 20 -10.94 5.42 -48.79
N VAL A 21 -9.95 5.52 -49.70
CA VAL A 21 -9.96 4.76 -50.97
C VAL A 21 -9.68 3.27 -50.72
N LEU A 22 -8.76 2.95 -49.81
CA LEU A 22 -8.40 1.55 -49.51
C LEU A 22 -9.49 0.82 -48.73
N PHE A 23 -10.07 1.48 -47.73
CA PHE A 23 -11.00 0.85 -46.79
C PHE A 23 -12.46 1.28 -47.00
N GLY A 24 -12.72 2.38 -47.69
CA GLY A 24 -14.06 2.96 -47.87
C GLY A 24 -14.41 4.00 -46.79
N ALA A 25 -15.23 4.99 -47.17
CA ALA A 25 -15.62 6.09 -46.27
C ALA A 25 -16.47 5.65 -45.08
N ASP A 26 -17.22 4.56 -45.23
CA ASP A 26 -18.09 4.04 -44.19
C ASP A 26 -17.33 3.18 -43.15
N LYS A 27 -16.17 2.61 -43.51
CA LYS A 27 -15.43 1.69 -42.62
C LYS A 27 -14.68 2.39 -41.49
N LEU A 28 -14.11 3.57 -41.76
CA LEU A 28 -13.45 4.38 -40.74
C LEU A 28 -14.35 4.73 -39.54
N PRO A 29 -15.56 5.28 -39.74
CA PRO A 29 -16.47 5.57 -38.63
C PRO A 29 -17.01 4.31 -37.95
N ASP A 30 -17.21 3.20 -38.67
CA ASP A 30 -17.64 1.94 -38.08
C ASP A 30 -16.58 1.31 -37.17
N ILE A 31 -15.30 1.35 -37.57
CA ILE A 31 -14.17 0.93 -36.74
C ILE A 31 -14.06 1.83 -35.51
N ALA A 32 -14.16 3.15 -35.68
CA ALA A 32 -14.11 4.10 -34.57
C ALA A 32 -15.25 3.87 -33.57
N LYS A 33 -16.48 3.62 -34.06
CA LYS A 33 -17.62 3.25 -33.20
C LYS A 33 -17.32 1.95 -32.46
N THR A 34 -16.94 0.89 -33.16
CA THR A 34 -16.71 -0.43 -32.55
C THR A 34 -15.57 -0.41 -31.53
N MET A 35 -14.44 0.22 -31.86
CA MET A 35 -13.34 0.42 -30.92
C MET A 35 -13.74 1.30 -29.74
N GLY A 36 -14.54 2.34 -29.97
CA GLY A 36 -15.06 3.20 -28.90
C GLY A 36 -15.94 2.44 -27.90
N HIS A 37 -16.83 1.58 -28.40
CA HIS A 37 -17.64 0.70 -27.54
C HIS A 37 -16.75 -0.30 -26.80
N GLY A 38 -15.82 -0.96 -27.49
CA GLY A 38 -14.88 -1.90 -26.87
C GLY A 38 -14.02 -1.25 -25.77
N MET A 39 -13.46 -0.07 -26.02
CA MET A 39 -12.67 0.66 -25.04
C MET A 39 -13.50 1.08 -23.82
N ARG A 40 -14.78 1.44 -24.03
CA ARG A 40 -15.70 1.78 -22.94
C ARG A 40 -16.01 0.56 -22.06
N GLU A 41 -16.26 -0.60 -22.65
CA GLU A 41 -16.47 -1.85 -21.91
C GLU A 41 -15.21 -2.28 -21.15
N ILE A 42 -14.03 -2.22 -21.78
CA ILE A 42 -12.75 -2.51 -21.12
C ILE A 42 -12.53 -1.58 -19.93
N ARG A 43 -12.76 -0.27 -20.11
CA ARG A 43 -12.62 0.70 -19.02
C ARG A 43 -13.59 0.41 -17.88
N LYS A 44 -14.85 0.10 -18.18
CA LYS A 44 -15.86 -0.23 -17.18
C LYS A 44 -15.48 -1.48 -16.38
N ALA A 45 -15.07 -2.55 -17.05
CA ALA A 45 -14.59 -3.77 -16.40
C ALA A 45 -13.35 -3.49 -15.53
N THR A 46 -12.43 -2.65 -16.01
CA THR A 46 -11.24 -2.26 -15.24
C THR A 46 -11.61 -1.46 -14.00
N ASP A 47 -12.54 -0.51 -14.11
CA ASP A 47 -13.03 0.32 -13.00
C ASP A 47 -13.77 -0.54 -11.95
N GLU A 48 -14.57 -1.52 -12.39
CA GLU A 48 -15.23 -2.49 -11.51
C GLU A 48 -14.20 -3.32 -10.72
N ILE A 49 -13.20 -3.90 -11.40
CA ILE A 49 -12.10 -4.66 -10.76
C ILE A 49 -11.34 -3.78 -9.77
N LYS A 50 -11.03 -2.53 -10.14
CA LYS A 50 -10.32 -1.60 -9.25
C LYS A 50 -11.11 -1.34 -7.97
N ASN A 51 -12.41 -1.09 -8.09
CA ASN A 51 -13.29 -0.82 -6.95
C ASN A 51 -13.42 -2.07 -6.05
N GLU A 52 -13.53 -3.27 -6.64
CA GLU A 52 -13.59 -4.52 -5.89
C GLU A 52 -12.30 -4.76 -5.10
N ILE A 53 -11.13 -4.56 -5.72
CA ILE A 53 -9.83 -4.67 -5.06
C ILE A 53 -9.69 -3.63 -3.94
N GLU A 54 -10.04 -2.36 -4.18
CA GLU A 54 -9.98 -1.31 -3.15
C GLU A 54 -10.88 -1.64 -1.95
N ASN A 55 -12.09 -2.14 -2.19
CA ASN A 55 -13.03 -2.50 -1.13
C ASN A 55 -12.56 -3.74 -0.34
N SER A 56 -12.17 -4.83 -1.01
CA SER A 56 -11.63 -6.02 -0.35
C SER A 56 -10.34 -5.74 0.42
N THR A 57 -9.48 -4.86 -0.10
CA THR A 57 -8.24 -4.47 0.59
C THR A 57 -8.54 -3.61 1.82
N ARG A 58 -9.62 -2.82 1.81
CA ARG A 58 -10.05 -2.01 2.95
C ARG A 58 -10.54 -2.86 4.11
N GLU A 59 -11.45 -3.80 3.85
CA GLU A 59 -11.94 -4.74 4.88
C GLU A 59 -10.79 -5.55 5.49
N VAL A 60 -9.93 -6.15 4.66
CA VAL A 60 -8.79 -6.93 5.15
C VAL A 60 -7.82 -6.07 5.97
N ARG A 61 -7.62 -4.80 5.59
CA ARG A 61 -6.73 -3.90 6.31
C ARG A 61 -7.31 -3.45 7.65
N ASP A 62 -8.62 -3.24 7.73
CA ASP A 62 -9.29 -2.82 8.96
C ASP A 62 -9.31 -3.97 9.98
N ASP A 63 -9.63 -5.20 9.56
CA ASP A 63 -9.53 -6.42 10.39
C ASP A 63 -8.09 -6.64 10.88
N PHE A 64 -7.10 -6.48 9.99
CA PHE A 64 -5.69 -6.65 10.35
C PHE A 64 -5.21 -5.57 11.34
N ASN A 65 -5.69 -4.34 11.21
CA ASN A 65 -5.36 -3.26 12.15
C ASN A 65 -6.00 -3.49 13.53
N GLU A 66 -7.19 -4.06 13.61
CA GLU A 66 -7.83 -4.43 14.88
C GLU A 66 -7.05 -5.54 15.60
N VAL A 67 -6.66 -6.59 14.86
CA VAL A 67 -5.81 -7.67 15.37
C VAL A 67 -4.42 -7.15 15.78
N ALA A 68 -3.78 -6.33 14.94
CA ALA A 68 -2.48 -5.75 15.27
C ALA A 68 -2.57 -4.79 16.47
N GLY A 69 -3.67 -4.04 16.59
CA GLY A 69 -3.93 -3.13 17.69
C GLY A 69 -4.12 -3.85 19.02
N SER A 70 -4.90 -4.92 19.04
CA SER A 70 -5.12 -5.76 20.24
C SER A 70 -3.84 -6.46 20.67
N VAL A 71 -3.11 -7.11 19.76
CA VAL A 71 -1.82 -7.76 20.07
C VAL A 71 -0.79 -6.77 20.62
N ARG A 72 -0.71 -5.57 20.04
CA ARG A 72 0.21 -4.52 20.52
C ARG A 72 -0.15 -4.06 21.93
N LYS A 73 -1.45 -3.98 22.23
CA LYS A 73 -1.94 -3.61 23.57
C LYS A 73 -1.58 -4.69 24.59
N ASP A 74 -1.85 -5.95 24.28
CA ASP A 74 -1.52 -7.09 25.16
C ASP A 74 -0.01 -7.17 25.44
N ILE A 75 0.85 -6.96 24.43
CA ILE A 75 2.31 -6.92 24.61
C ILE A 75 2.74 -5.78 25.52
N ASN A 76 2.13 -4.61 25.41
CA ASN A 76 2.46 -3.47 26.28
C ASN A 76 2.05 -3.76 27.73
N ASP A 77 0.87 -4.32 27.95
CA ASP A 77 0.37 -4.69 29.29
C ASP A 77 1.27 -5.77 29.93
N VAL A 78 1.72 -6.75 29.14
CA VAL A 78 2.72 -7.75 29.55
C VAL A 78 4.07 -7.09 29.85
N THR A 79 4.51 -6.14 29.03
CA THR A 79 5.79 -5.44 29.24
C THR A 79 5.75 -4.61 30.52
N GLU A 80 4.66 -3.91 30.80
CA GLU A 80 4.48 -3.14 32.03
C GLU A 80 4.46 -4.02 33.28
N SER A 81 3.75 -5.15 33.24
CA SER A 81 3.73 -6.10 34.36
C SER A 81 5.11 -6.70 34.63
N VAL A 82 5.81 -7.14 33.59
CA VAL A 82 7.19 -7.66 33.70
C VAL A 82 8.14 -6.58 34.23
N GLN A 83 8.09 -5.35 33.69
CA GLN A 83 8.95 -4.26 34.14
C GLN A 83 8.71 -3.92 35.62
N LYS A 84 7.45 -3.98 36.07
CA LYS A 84 7.06 -3.71 37.45
C LYS A 84 7.57 -4.78 38.41
N GLU A 85 7.43 -6.05 38.05
CA GLU A 85 8.00 -7.17 38.83
C GLU A 85 9.52 -7.11 38.89
N PHE A 86 10.15 -6.83 37.75
CA PHE A 86 11.61 -6.73 37.66
C PHE A 86 12.16 -5.57 38.51
N ASN A 87 11.52 -4.41 38.47
CA ASN A 87 11.91 -3.26 39.29
C ASN A 87 11.71 -3.52 40.79
N ALA A 88 10.63 -4.23 41.16
CA ALA A 88 10.39 -4.61 42.54
C ALA A 88 11.47 -5.59 43.05
N ALA A 89 11.78 -6.63 42.26
CA ALA A 89 12.83 -7.59 42.57
C ALA A 89 14.22 -6.93 42.64
N ALA A 90 14.56 -6.09 41.67
CA ALA A 90 15.83 -5.36 41.66
C ALA A 90 15.98 -4.48 42.90
N GLY A 91 14.91 -3.78 43.32
CA GLY A 91 14.93 -2.96 44.53
C GLY A 91 15.01 -3.75 45.84
N GLU A 92 14.66 -5.03 45.83
CA GLU A 92 14.83 -5.94 46.97
C GLU A 92 16.27 -6.47 47.03
N VAL A 93 16.80 -6.90 45.88
CA VAL A 93 18.19 -7.35 45.72
C VAL A 93 19.19 -6.23 46.07
N ASP A 94 18.93 -4.99 45.64
CA ASP A 94 19.83 -3.86 45.90
C ASP A 94 19.91 -3.53 47.40
N ARG A 95 18.81 -3.75 48.14
CA ARG A 95 18.79 -3.61 49.61
C ARG A 95 19.59 -4.70 50.29
N GLU A 96 19.41 -5.95 49.88
CA GLU A 96 20.14 -7.09 50.45
C GLU A 96 21.66 -6.97 50.21
N ILE A 97 22.08 -6.55 49.02
CA ILE A 97 23.51 -6.29 48.72
C ILE A 97 24.07 -5.17 49.60
N LYS A 98 23.30 -4.11 49.85
CA LYS A 98 23.74 -2.97 50.66
C LYS A 98 23.92 -3.35 52.12
N ASP A 99 23.00 -4.13 52.67
CA ASP A 99 23.08 -4.63 54.05
C ASP A 99 24.30 -5.56 54.23
N VAL A 100 24.55 -6.48 53.28
CA VAL A 100 25.73 -7.35 53.28
C VAL A 100 27.03 -6.53 53.18
N THR A 101 27.04 -5.49 52.34
CA THR A 101 28.21 -4.61 52.18
C THR A 101 28.49 -3.84 53.47
N ASP A 102 27.46 -3.35 54.14
CA ASP A 102 27.59 -2.63 55.41
C ASP A 102 28.08 -3.56 56.55
N GLU A 103 27.62 -4.81 56.60
CA GLU A 103 28.15 -5.82 57.53
C GLU A 103 29.65 -6.10 57.30
N ILE A 104 30.08 -6.31 56.05
CA ILE A 104 31.48 -6.56 55.71
C ILE A 104 32.37 -5.38 56.14
N ASN A 105 31.93 -4.15 55.85
CA ASN A 105 32.72 -2.96 56.15
C ASN A 105 32.86 -2.70 57.66
N LYS A 106 31.87 -3.15 58.45
CA LYS A 106 31.88 -3.07 59.91
C LYS A 106 32.78 -4.11 60.56
N GLY A 107 32.92 -5.29 59.96
CA GLY A 107 33.80 -6.36 60.43
C GLY A 107 35.29 -6.18 60.11
N MET A 108 35.63 -5.28 59.17
CA MET A 108 37.02 -4.95 58.83
C MET A 108 37.66 -3.86 59.70
N LYS A 109 36.89 -3.17 60.56
CA LYS A 109 37.38 -2.18 61.53
C LYS A 109 37.54 -2.80 62.90
#